data_AF-A0A1I5RR10-F1
#
_entry.id   AF-A0A1I5RR10-F1
#
_cell.length_a   1.000
_cell.length_b   1.000
_cell.length_c   1.000
_cell.angle_alpha   90.00
_cell.angle_beta   90.00
_cell.angle_gamma   90.00
#
_symmetry.space_group_name_H-M   'P 1'
#
loop_
_entity.id
_entity.type
_entity.pdbx_description
1 polymer ?
#
loop_
_entity_poly.entity_id
_entity_poly.type
_entity_poly.pdbx_seq_one_letter_code
_entity_poly.pdbx_strand_id
1 'polypeptide(L)'
;MDAHDNIDYLQKKTTLFFDSLKKSGVDVTTKDKIEVIKRTREHYISHKEKYKLYVNSIDPFKFIAWSANFFISIKGDLTINKKAIVLKVAIEVMSSFLKCKIDEKLSKKLLLMALHDKIDDEKAIGKNGLYMAFRSASELCKKTHNNL
;
A
#
# COMPACT_ATOMS: atom_id res chain seq x y z
N MET A 1 -12.09 8.76 -17.12
CA MET A 1 -10.75 8.15 -17.02
C MET A 1 -10.95 6.68 -17.26
N ASP A 2 -10.49 6.20 -18.42
CA ASP A 2 -10.79 4.85 -18.87
C ASP A 2 -10.10 3.80 -18.01
N ALA A 3 -10.59 2.57 -18.07
CA ALA A 3 -10.04 1.45 -17.30
C ALA A 3 -8.55 1.18 -17.61
N HIS A 4 -8.05 1.60 -18.78
CA HIS A 4 -6.65 1.50 -19.18
C HIS A 4 -5.72 2.50 -18.48
N ASP A 5 -6.13 3.76 -18.31
CA ASP A 5 -5.34 4.80 -17.59
C ASP A 5 -5.04 4.40 -16.14
N ASN A 6 -5.93 3.59 -15.57
CA ASN A 6 -5.83 3.09 -14.21
C ASN A 6 -4.82 1.94 -14.06
N ILE A 7 -4.57 1.12 -15.09
CA ILE A 7 -3.67 -0.04 -14.99
C ILE A 7 -2.20 0.39 -15.05
N ASP A 8 -1.85 1.29 -15.98
CA ASP A 8 -0.47 1.78 -16.12
C ASP A 8 -0.05 2.60 -14.90
N TYR A 9 -0.98 3.41 -14.38
CA TYR A 9 -0.78 4.15 -13.13
C TYR A 9 -0.47 3.20 -11.96
N LEU A 10 -1.25 2.13 -11.83
CA LEU A 10 -1.03 1.12 -10.80
C LEU A 10 0.28 0.37 -10.97
N GLN A 11 0.59 -0.09 -12.18
CA GLN A 11 1.85 -0.77 -12.45
C GLN A 11 3.04 0.14 -12.08
N LYS A 12 2.99 1.42 -12.44
CA LYS A 12 4.05 2.38 -12.09
C LYS A 12 4.23 2.53 -10.57
N LYS A 13 3.13 2.66 -9.81
CA LYS A 13 3.20 2.79 -8.34
C LYS A 13 3.70 1.51 -7.68
N THR A 14 3.31 0.35 -8.19
CA THR A 14 3.73 -0.94 -7.64
C THR A 14 5.19 -1.25 -7.97
N THR A 15 5.67 -0.83 -9.15
CA THR A 15 7.10 -0.91 -9.51
C THR A 15 7.95 -0.12 -8.52
N LEU A 16 7.56 1.11 -8.15
CA LEU A 16 8.26 1.89 -7.13
C LEU A 16 8.34 1.15 -5.78
N PHE A 17 7.26 0.48 -5.38
CA PHE A 17 7.25 -0.35 -4.17
C PHE A 17 8.25 -1.50 -4.25
N PHE A 18 8.22 -2.29 -5.32
CA PHE A 18 9.13 -3.43 -5.45
C PHE A 18 10.60 -3.03 -5.61
N ASP A 19 10.88 -1.93 -6.31
CA ASP A 19 12.25 -1.45 -6.47
C ASP A 19 12.80 -0.93 -5.14
N SER A 20 11.95 -0.33 -4.31
CA SER A 20 12.31 0.09 -2.94
C SER A 20 12.51 -1.11 -2.01
N LEU A 21 11.72 -2.18 -2.16
CA LEU A 21 11.94 -3.45 -1.44
C LEU A 21 13.30 -4.07 -1.78
N LYS A 22 13.65 -4.15 -3.08
CA LYS A 22 14.94 -4.66 -3.54
C LYS A 22 16.10 -3.87 -2.93
N LYS A 23 16.02 -2.53 -2.94
CA LYS A 23 17.02 -1.65 -2.32
C LYS A 23 17.14 -1.86 -0.81
N SER A 24 16.08 -2.31 -0.16
CA SER A 24 16.04 -2.58 1.29
C SER A 24 16.53 -4.00 1.66
N GLY A 25 17.10 -4.75 0.70
CA GLY A 25 17.63 -6.09 0.94
C GLY A 25 16.57 -7.20 1.00
N VAL A 26 15.33 -6.91 0.59
CA VAL A 26 14.28 -7.92 0.46
C VAL A 26 14.37 -8.57 -0.91
N ASP A 27 14.45 -9.91 -0.93
CA ASP A 27 14.47 -10.66 -2.17
C ASP A 27 13.09 -10.61 -2.88
N VAL A 28 13.08 -10.01 -4.07
CA VAL A 28 11.89 -9.81 -4.90
C VAL A 28 12.16 -10.37 -6.28
N THR A 29 11.47 -11.46 -6.61
CA THR A 29 11.50 -12.08 -7.93
C THR A 29 10.48 -11.43 -8.87
N THR A 30 10.65 -11.61 -10.18
CA THR A 30 9.63 -11.20 -11.17
C THR A 30 8.30 -11.90 -10.92
N LYS A 31 8.32 -13.16 -10.48
CA LYS A 31 7.12 -13.94 -10.13
C LYS A 31 6.36 -13.29 -8.96
N ASP A 32 7.08 -12.83 -7.94
CA ASP A 32 6.46 -12.11 -6.81
C ASP A 32 5.75 -10.84 -7.28
N LYS A 33 6.41 -10.05 -8.15
CA LYS A 33 5.84 -8.81 -8.68
C LYS A 33 4.51 -9.07 -9.40
N ILE A 34 4.49 -10.06 -10.29
CA ILE A 34 3.32 -10.42 -11.11
C ILE A 34 2.18 -10.90 -10.21
N GLU A 35 2.46 -11.83 -9.29
CA GLU A 35 1.44 -12.41 -8.40
C GLU A 35 0.80 -11.36 -7.49
N VAL A 36 1.60 -10.48 -6.90
CA VAL A 36 1.08 -9.41 -6.03
C VAL A 36 0.22 -8.41 -6.81
N ILE A 37 0.65 -8.00 -8.01
CA ILE A 37 -0.15 -7.08 -8.85
C ILE A 37 -1.48 -7.74 -9.20
N LYS A 38 -1.45 -9.02 -9.59
CA LYS A 38 -2.64 -9.81 -9.91
C LYS A 38 -3.61 -9.88 -8.73
N ARG A 39 -3.15 -10.34 -7.55
CA ARG A 39 -3.98 -10.45 -6.34
C ARG A 39 -4.54 -9.11 -5.89
N THR A 40 -3.73 -8.05 -5.96
CA THR A 40 -4.18 -6.69 -5.59
C THR A 40 -5.30 -6.23 -6.52
N ARG A 41 -5.19 -6.49 -7.82
CA ARG A 41 -6.22 -6.15 -8.80
C ARG A 41 -7.49 -6.97 -8.61
N GLU A 42 -7.38 -8.27 -8.43
CA GLU A 42 -8.53 -9.16 -8.17
C GLU A 42 -9.26 -8.75 -6.90
N HIS A 43 -8.52 -8.48 -5.82
CA HIS A 43 -9.10 -8.01 -4.57
C HIS A 43 -9.81 -6.67 -4.75
N TYR A 44 -9.22 -5.74 -5.52
CA TYR A 44 -9.84 -4.46 -5.82
C TYR A 44 -11.16 -4.59 -6.59
N ILE A 45 -11.20 -5.42 -7.63
CA ILE A 45 -12.40 -5.68 -8.44
C ILE A 45 -13.48 -6.31 -7.57
N SER A 46 -13.15 -7.36 -6.81
CA SER A 46 -14.09 -8.03 -5.92
C SER A 46 -14.68 -7.08 -4.87
N HIS A 47 -13.86 -6.20 -4.29
CA HIS A 47 -14.32 -5.21 -3.32
C HIS A 47 -15.26 -4.18 -3.96
N LYS A 48 -14.97 -3.75 -5.20
CA LYS A 48 -15.83 -2.84 -5.96
C LYS A 48 -17.22 -3.45 -6.19
N GLU A 49 -17.24 -4.70 -6.66
CA GLU A 49 -18.48 -5.44 -6.95
C GLU A 49 -19.31 -5.69 -5.70
N LYS A 50 -18.67 -6.20 -4.64
CA LYS A 50 -19.32 -6.54 -3.36
C LYS A 50 -20.06 -5.35 -2.74
N TYR A 51 -19.45 -4.18 -2.76
CA TYR A 51 -20.02 -2.98 -2.13
C TYR A 51 -20.74 -2.05 -3.12
N LYS A 52 -20.93 -2.49 -4.38
CA LYS A 52 -21.54 -1.70 -5.47
C LYS A 52 -20.96 -0.28 -5.58
N LEU A 53 -19.66 -0.14 -5.30
CA LEU A 53 -19.00 1.15 -5.28
C LEU A 53 -18.70 1.58 -6.72
N TYR A 54 -19.24 2.71 -7.15
CA TYR A 54 -18.77 3.37 -8.37
C TYR A 54 -17.43 4.04 -8.08
N VAL A 55 -16.34 3.29 -8.28
CA VAL A 55 -15.01 3.82 -8.04
C VAL A 55 -14.51 4.53 -9.29
N ASN A 56 -14.58 5.87 -9.27
CA ASN A 56 -14.18 6.74 -10.38
C ASN A 56 -12.65 6.85 -10.56
N SER A 57 -11.87 6.40 -9.58
CA SER A 57 -10.40 6.44 -9.61
C SER A 57 -9.80 5.42 -8.65
N ILE A 58 -8.70 4.76 -9.02
CA ILE A 58 -8.03 3.85 -8.12
C ILE A 58 -7.27 4.61 -7.03
N ASP A 59 -7.50 4.26 -5.77
CA ASP A 59 -6.76 4.84 -4.64
C ASP A 59 -5.36 4.22 -4.56
N PRO A 60 -4.28 4.99 -4.85
CA PRO A 60 -2.92 4.48 -4.82
C PRO A 60 -2.49 4.01 -3.44
N PHE A 61 -3.01 4.61 -2.35
CA PHE A 61 -2.66 4.21 -0.99
C PHE A 61 -3.19 2.79 -0.69
N LYS A 62 -4.44 2.54 -1.10
CA LYS A 62 -5.07 1.22 -0.98
C LYS A 62 -4.30 0.16 -1.76
N PHE A 63 -3.88 0.49 -2.99
CA PHE A 63 -3.15 -0.45 -3.83
C PHE A 63 -1.78 -0.83 -3.25
N ILE A 64 -1.02 0.14 -2.71
CA ILE A 64 0.28 -0.12 -2.10
C ILE A 64 0.14 -0.89 -0.78
N ALA A 65 -0.82 -0.52 0.07
CA ALA A 65 -1.06 -1.23 1.33
C ALA A 65 -1.41 -2.70 1.10
N TRP A 66 -2.28 -2.99 0.12
CA TRP A 66 -2.61 -4.36 -0.26
C TRP A 66 -1.46 -5.09 -0.93
N SER A 67 -0.68 -4.41 -1.79
CA SER A 67 0.51 -5.01 -2.40
C SER A 67 1.53 -5.47 -1.36
N ALA A 68 1.78 -4.66 -0.33
CA ALA A 68 2.67 -5.01 0.77
C ALA A 68 2.16 -6.23 1.55
N ASN A 69 0.85 -6.29 1.78
CA ASN A 69 0.22 -7.42 2.43
C ASN A 69 0.33 -8.72 1.60
N PHE A 70 -0.07 -8.67 0.33
CA PHE A 70 0.03 -9.85 -0.54
C PHE A 70 1.47 -10.31 -0.69
N PHE A 71 2.42 -9.39 -0.74
CA PHE A 71 3.84 -9.75 -0.75
C PHE A 71 4.25 -10.52 0.52
N ILE A 72 3.83 -10.08 1.71
CA ILE A 72 4.07 -10.79 2.96
C ILE A 72 3.43 -12.18 2.93
N SER A 73 2.17 -12.27 2.49
CA SER A 73 1.41 -13.52 2.40
C SER A 73 2.07 -14.54 1.47
N ILE A 74 2.45 -14.14 0.24
CA ILE A 74 3.06 -15.10 -0.72
C ILE A 74 4.46 -15.54 -0.33
N LYS A 75 5.17 -14.75 0.48
CA LYS A 75 6.48 -15.14 1.00
C LYS A 75 6.38 -16.09 2.20
N GLY A 76 5.18 -16.25 2.79
CA GLY A 76 4.85 -17.24 3.81
C GLY A 76 5.53 -17.00 5.17
N ASP A 77 6.86 -17.15 5.21
CA ASP A 77 7.69 -17.17 6.42
C ASP A 77 8.71 -16.03 6.47
N LEU A 78 8.26 -14.80 6.18
CA LEU A 78 9.10 -13.65 6.50
C LEU A 78 9.24 -13.50 8.01
N THR A 79 10.48 -13.35 8.48
CA THR A 79 10.75 -12.98 9.88
C THR A 79 10.05 -11.65 10.20
N ILE A 80 9.74 -11.41 11.48
CA ILE A 80 9.11 -10.15 11.90
C ILE A 80 9.89 -8.92 11.42
N ASN A 81 11.23 -9.00 11.40
CA ASN A 81 12.10 -7.96 10.88
C ASN A 81 11.91 -7.73 9.38
N LYS A 82 11.82 -8.79 8.57
CA LYS A 82 11.54 -8.64 7.13
C LYS A 82 10.12 -8.13 6.86
N LYS A 83 9.13 -8.56 7.64
CA LYS A 83 7.76 -8.03 7.58
C LYS A 83 7.73 -6.52 7.91
N ALA A 84 8.47 -6.09 8.93
CA ALA A 84 8.62 -4.69 9.29
C ALA A 84 9.27 -3.86 8.18
N ILE A 85 10.31 -4.39 7.52
CA ILE A 85 10.94 -3.72 6.36
C ILE A 85 9.91 -3.54 5.23
N VAL A 86 9.13 -4.58 4.90
CA VAL A 86 8.11 -4.49 3.86
C VAL A 86 7.09 -3.40 4.15
N LEU A 87 6.56 -3.37 5.38
CA LEU A 87 5.60 -2.36 5.81
C LEU A 87 6.21 -0.95 5.86
N LYS A 88 7.46 -0.82 6.29
CA LYS A 88 8.18 0.45 6.28
C LYS A 88 8.33 1.00 4.86
N VAL A 89 8.74 0.16 3.91
CA VAL A 89 8.83 0.54 2.49
C VAL A 89 7.46 0.95 1.95
N ALA A 90 6.39 0.25 2.32
CA ALA A 90 5.04 0.65 1.92
C ALA A 90 4.68 2.04 2.45
N ILE A 91 4.95 2.32 3.74
CA ILE A 91 4.73 3.63 4.37
C ILE A 91 5.54 4.73 3.66
N GLU A 92 6.80 4.47 3.33
CA GLU A 92 7.67 5.43 2.62
C GLU A 92 7.14 5.74 1.21
N VAL A 93 6.76 4.70 0.46
CA VAL A 93 6.20 4.84 -0.88
C VAL A 93 4.86 5.59 -0.83
N MET A 94 3.97 5.25 0.09
CA MET A 94 2.72 6.00 0.28
C MET A 94 2.97 7.45 0.69
N SER A 95 3.96 7.70 1.55
CA SER A 95 4.35 9.06 1.95
C SER A 95 4.82 9.90 0.75
N SER A 96 5.49 9.29 -0.22
CA SER A 96 5.91 9.97 -1.45
C SER A 96 4.74 10.46 -2.33
N PHE A 97 3.52 9.97 -2.10
CA PHE A 97 2.33 10.43 -2.84
C PHE A 97 1.64 11.61 -2.15
N LEU A 98 2.04 11.94 -0.92
CA LEU A 98 1.52 13.07 -0.18
C LEU A 98 2.26 14.36 -0.58
N LYS A 99 1.53 15.48 -0.61
CA LYS A 99 2.12 16.82 -0.78
C LYS A 99 2.75 17.37 0.52
N CYS A 100 2.78 16.56 1.57
CA CYS A 100 3.24 16.92 2.89
C CYS A 100 4.16 15.83 3.41
N LYS A 101 5.06 16.22 4.32
CA LYS A 101 5.98 15.28 4.95
C LYS A 101 5.27 14.63 6.14
N ILE A 102 5.21 13.31 6.16
CA ILE A 102 4.89 12.57 7.39
C ILE A 102 6.14 12.59 8.27
N ASP A 103 5.97 12.98 9.53
CA ASP A 103 7.09 12.96 10.48
C ASP A 103 7.48 11.52 10.86
N GLU A 104 8.70 11.37 11.38
CA GLU A 104 9.25 10.06 11.74
C GLU A 104 8.48 9.38 12.88
N LYS A 105 7.96 10.15 13.84
CA LYS A 105 7.20 9.65 14.99
C LYS A 105 5.87 9.05 14.54
N LEU A 106 5.16 9.71 13.62
CA LEU A 106 3.94 9.19 13.01
C LEU A 106 4.24 7.95 12.16
N SER A 107 5.32 7.96 11.37
CA SER A 107 5.74 6.80 10.59
C SER A 107 6.00 5.57 11.46
N LYS A 108 6.66 5.74 12.61
CA LYS A 108 6.89 4.67 13.61
C LYS A 108 5.57 4.14 14.18
N LYS A 109 4.61 5.02 14.51
CA LYS A 109 3.29 4.61 15.02
C LYS A 109 2.49 3.82 13.99
N LEU A 110 2.50 4.24 12.73
CA LEU A 110 1.83 3.54 11.63
C LEU A 110 2.44 2.15 11.42
N LEU A 111 3.77 2.03 11.49
CA LEU A 111 4.47 0.75 11.42
C LEU A 111 4.09 -0.18 12.57
N LEU A 112 4.10 0.33 13.81
CA LEU A 112 3.70 -0.46 14.99
C LEU A 112 2.26 -0.95 14.88
N MET A 113 1.33 -0.08 14.45
CA MET A 113 -0.06 -0.46 14.21
C MET A 113 -0.17 -1.59 13.17
N ALA A 114 0.57 -1.49 12.06
CA ALA A 114 0.55 -2.49 11.00
C ALA A 114 1.22 -3.83 11.40
N LEU A 115 2.18 -3.80 12.33
CA LEU A 115 2.86 -5.00 12.85
C LEU A 115 2.04 -5.72 13.92
N HIS A 116 1.32 -4.99 14.76
CA HIS A 116 0.56 -5.56 15.88
C HIS A 116 -0.70 -6.29 15.45
N ASP A 117 -1.25 -5.96 14.29
CA ASP A 117 -2.49 -6.58 13.84
C ASP A 117 -2.22 -7.73 12.89
N LYS A 118 -2.58 -8.96 13.33
CA LYS A 118 -2.48 -10.26 12.64
C LYS A 118 -1.90 -10.15 11.22
N ILE A 119 -0.58 -9.94 11.14
CA ILE A 119 0.07 -9.46 9.91
C ILE A 119 -0.10 -10.45 8.75
N ASP A 120 -0.33 -11.72 9.06
CA ASP A 120 -0.55 -12.80 8.11
C ASP A 120 -2.03 -13.01 7.72
N ASP A 121 -2.97 -12.37 8.42
CA ASP A 121 -4.41 -12.44 8.12
C ASP A 121 -4.81 -11.37 7.10
N GLU A 122 -5.06 -11.76 5.86
CA GLU A 122 -5.45 -10.86 4.76
C GLU A 122 -6.61 -9.90 5.09
N LYS A 123 -7.40 -10.16 6.14
CA LYS A 123 -8.53 -9.33 6.60
C LYS A 123 -8.21 -8.39 7.77
N ALA A 124 -6.97 -8.36 8.26
CA ALA A 124 -6.58 -7.57 9.44
C ALA A 124 -6.82 -6.05 9.28
N ILE A 125 -7.30 -5.41 10.35
CA ILE A 125 -7.63 -3.99 10.50
C ILE A 125 -6.43 -3.07 10.22
N GLY A 126 -5.20 -3.44 10.59
CA GLY A 126 -3.98 -2.67 10.35
C GLY A 126 -3.72 -2.42 8.86
N LYS A 127 -4.23 -3.30 7.99
CA LYS A 127 -4.14 -3.21 6.52
C LYS A 127 -5.10 -2.17 5.95
N ASN A 128 -6.31 -2.12 6.49
CA ASN A 128 -7.30 -1.10 6.13
C ASN A 128 -7.00 0.25 6.80
N GLY A 129 -6.54 0.22 8.05
CA GLY A 129 -6.14 1.38 8.82
C GLY A 129 -4.96 2.11 8.18
N LEU A 130 -4.01 1.39 7.59
CA LEU A 130 -2.86 2.01 6.93
C LEU A 130 -3.28 2.87 5.75
N TYR A 131 -4.02 2.33 4.77
CA TYR A 131 -4.43 3.16 3.63
C TYR A 131 -5.41 4.26 4.04
N MET A 132 -6.31 4.01 5.01
CA MET A 132 -7.23 5.03 5.51
C MET A 132 -6.47 6.20 6.15
N ALA A 133 -5.43 5.93 6.94
CA ALA A 133 -4.59 6.97 7.53
C ALA A 133 -3.93 7.84 6.46
N PHE A 134 -3.37 7.23 5.41
CA PHE A 134 -2.77 7.95 4.29
C PHE A 134 -3.79 8.71 3.44
N ARG A 135 -4.99 8.14 3.24
CA ARG A 135 -6.08 8.81 2.54
C ARG A 135 -6.56 10.05 3.29
N SER A 136 -6.76 9.94 4.60
CA SER A 136 -7.10 11.07 5.46
C SER A 136 -5.99 12.12 5.47
N ALA A 137 -4.73 11.72 5.57
CA ALA A 137 -3.58 12.62 5.49
C ALA A 137 -3.53 13.36 4.14
N SER A 138 -3.80 12.66 3.03
CA SER A 138 -3.83 13.28 1.69
C SER A 138 -4.88 14.39 1.59
N GLU A 139 -6.09 14.15 2.09
CA GLU A 139 -7.17 15.15 2.07
C GLU A 139 -6.88 16.35 2.96
N LEU A 140 -6.29 16.13 4.15
CA LEU A 140 -5.84 17.21 5.02
C LEU A 140 -4.74 18.04 4.35
N CYS A 141 -3.73 17.38 3.77
CA CYS A 141 -2.62 18.08 3.13
C CYS A 141 -3.05 18.87 1.88
N LYS A 142 -4.06 18.41 1.13
CA LYS A 142 -4.65 19.21 0.05
C LYS A 142 -5.34 20.46 0.56
N LYS A 143 -6.13 20.36 1.64
CA LYS A 143 -6.83 21.50 2.23
C LYS A 143 -5.86 22.57 2.74
N THR A 144 -4.77 22.16 3.38
CA THR A 144 -3.75 23.09 3.90
C THR A 144 -2.98 23.79 2.78
N HIS A 145 -2.69 23.10 1.67
CA HIS A 145 -1.99 23.68 0.51
C HIS A 145 -2.88 24.58 -0.36
N ASN A 146 -4.21 24.42 -0.32
CA ASN A 146 -5.14 25.26 -1.08
C ASN A 146 -5.63 26.48 -0.28
N ASN A 147 -5.32 26.55 1.03
CA ASN A 147 -5.65 27.67 1.92
C ASN A 147 -4.43 28.55 2.25
N LEU A 148 -3.33 28.38 1.51
CA LEU A 148 -2.14 29.23 1.46
C LEU A 148 -2.00 29.80 0.05
#